data_AF-A0A401J6E5-F1
#
_entry.id   AF-A0A401J6E5-F1
#
_cell.length_a   1.000
_cell.length_b   1.000
_cell.length_c   1.000
_cell.angle_alpha   90.00
_cell.angle_beta   90.00
_cell.angle_gamma   90.00
#
_symmetry.space_group_name_H-M   'P 1'
#
loop_
_entity.id
_entity.type
_entity.pdbx_description
1 polymer ?
#
loop_
_entity_poly.entity_id
_entity_poly.type
_entity_poly.pdbx_seq_one_letter_code
_entity_poly.pdbx_strand_id
1 'polypeptide(L)'
;MTGIEVLGVERRRRWPDAVKLSILAEVDTNGWTLSDVAQRHDVTRQHLYQWRRELRAKGLWPEQASQEFVAVELLPACRDGEPFDIRESASPQITVVLRNGRELRCRETIEDTALSRLLRLLEAS
;
A
#
# COMPACT_ATOMS: atom_id res chain seq x y z
N MET A 1 10.01 -39.97 17.20
CA MET A 1 10.38 -38.87 18.12
C MET A 1 10.77 -37.71 17.22
N THR A 2 9.96 -36.70 16.94
CA THR A 2 8.91 -36.01 17.72
C THR A 2 7.64 -35.84 16.89
N GLY A 3 6.49 -36.21 17.47
CA GLY A 3 5.18 -36.04 16.85
C GLY A 3 4.84 -34.57 16.71
N ILE A 4 4.28 -34.20 15.56
CA ILE A 4 3.70 -32.88 15.35
C ILE A 4 2.33 -32.90 16.01
N GLU A 5 2.24 -32.33 17.21
CA GLU A 5 0.98 -32.11 17.91
C GLU A 5 0.19 -31.00 17.20
N VAL A 6 -0.69 -31.41 16.29
CA VAL A 6 -1.77 -30.57 15.78
C VAL A 6 -2.84 -30.50 16.87
N LEU A 7 -2.71 -29.55 17.79
CA LEU A 7 -3.77 -29.24 18.76
C LEU A 7 -4.83 -28.38 18.08
N GLY A 8 -5.83 -29.07 17.54
CA GLY A 8 -7.11 -28.45 17.19
C GLY A 8 -7.79 -27.87 18.43
N VAL A 9 -8.41 -26.70 18.25
CA VAL A 9 -9.54 -26.17 19.04
C VAL A 9 -9.27 -26.03 20.55
N GLU A 10 -8.85 -24.85 21.00
CA GLU A 10 -9.32 -24.33 22.31
C GLU A 10 -9.43 -22.79 22.33
N ARG A 11 -10.66 -22.34 22.03
CA ARG A 11 -11.33 -21.08 22.44
C ARG A 11 -10.46 -19.83 22.74
N ARG A 12 -10.26 -19.00 21.72
CA ARG A 12 -9.69 -17.62 21.76
C ARG A 12 -8.28 -17.58 22.36
N ARG A 13 -7.28 -17.84 21.52
CA ARG A 13 -5.89 -17.39 21.74
C ARG A 13 -5.92 -15.93 22.20
N ARG A 14 -5.69 -15.71 23.49
CA ARG A 14 -5.64 -14.37 24.07
C ARG A 14 -4.23 -13.86 23.87
N TRP A 15 -4.05 -13.02 22.87
CA TRP A 15 -2.76 -12.43 22.56
C TRP A 15 -2.47 -11.30 23.56
N PRO A 16 -1.48 -11.44 24.46
CA PRO A 16 -1.05 -10.33 25.29
C PRO A 16 -0.41 -9.26 24.41
N ASP A 17 -0.46 -8.00 24.85
CA ASP A 17 0.01 -6.88 24.04
C ASP A 17 1.49 -7.03 23.62
N ALA A 18 2.33 -7.60 24.49
CA ALA A 18 3.73 -7.92 24.17
C ALA A 18 3.90 -8.87 22.98
N VAL A 19 3.04 -9.89 22.86
CA VAL A 19 3.12 -10.84 21.75
C VAL A 19 2.58 -10.19 20.46
N LYS A 20 1.51 -9.39 20.57
CA LYS A 20 1.02 -8.60 19.42
C LYS A 20 2.10 -7.67 18.89
N LEU A 21 2.86 -7.01 19.78
CA LEU A 21 3.97 -6.13 19.43
C LEU A 21 5.11 -6.89 18.75
N SER A 22 5.52 -8.03 19.31
CA SER A 22 6.57 -8.87 18.73
C SER A 22 6.23 -9.30 17.29
N ILE A 23 4.99 -9.75 17.06
CA ILE A 23 4.54 -10.19 15.73
C ILE A 23 4.49 -9.02 14.75
N LEU A 24 3.96 -7.86 15.18
CA LEU A 24 3.87 -6.70 14.30
C LEU A 24 5.25 -6.06 14.02
N ALA A 25 6.24 -6.20 14.91
CA ALA A 25 7.60 -5.70 14.69
C ALA A 25 8.38 -6.51 13.63
N GLU A 26 8.02 -7.78 13.41
CA GLU A 26 8.62 -8.60 12.33
C GLU A 26 8.35 -8.01 10.94
N VAL A 27 7.23 -7.30 10.76
CA VAL A 27 6.87 -6.60 9.51
C VAL A 27 7.89 -5.52 9.18
N ASP A 28 8.27 -4.74 10.20
CA ASP A 28 9.18 -3.59 10.07
C ASP A 28 10.64 -4.05 9.90
N THR A 29 11.02 -5.13 10.59
CA THR A 29 12.41 -5.61 10.63
C THR A 29 12.82 -6.37 9.37
N ASN A 30 11.91 -7.16 8.79
CA ASN A 30 12.24 -8.08 7.70
C ASN A 30 11.75 -7.60 6.32
N GLY A 31 11.10 -6.43 6.24
CA GLY A 31 10.45 -5.94 5.02
C GLY A 31 9.32 -6.86 4.54
N TRP A 32 8.80 -7.70 5.44
CA TRP A 32 7.75 -8.64 5.12
C TRP A 32 6.41 -7.94 5.09
N THR A 33 5.50 -8.41 4.23
CA THR A 33 4.15 -7.87 4.25
C THR A 33 3.40 -8.41 5.46
N LEU A 34 2.38 -7.66 5.91
CA LEU A 34 1.44 -8.13 6.92
C LEU A 34 0.79 -9.49 6.55
N SER A 35 0.74 -9.82 5.25
CA SER A 35 0.21 -11.09 4.75
C SER A 35 1.16 -12.26 5.03
N ASP A 36 2.46 -12.04 4.87
CA ASP A 36 3.49 -13.07 5.11
C ASP A 36 3.61 -13.38 6.60
N VAL A 37 3.59 -12.33 7.43
CA VAL A 37 3.61 -12.44 8.90
C VAL A 37 2.33 -13.14 9.40
N ALA A 38 1.17 -12.79 8.84
CA ALA A 38 -0.10 -13.47 9.13
C ALA A 38 -0.02 -14.98 8.86
N GLN A 39 0.52 -15.38 7.71
CA GLN A 39 0.67 -16.77 7.33
C GLN A 39 1.63 -17.54 8.26
N ARG A 40 2.74 -16.91 8.65
CA ARG A 40 3.76 -17.54 9.51
C ARG A 40 3.26 -17.81 10.93
N HIS A 41 2.45 -16.90 11.47
CA HIS A 41 1.97 -16.97 12.85
C HIS A 41 0.58 -17.62 12.98
N ASP A 42 0.02 -18.11 11.87
CA ASP A 42 -1.34 -18.65 11.77
C ASP A 42 -2.39 -17.64 12.28
N VAL A 43 -2.22 -16.37 11.89
CA VAL A 43 -3.08 -15.25 12.29
C VAL A 43 -3.72 -14.63 11.06
N THR A 44 -5.03 -14.40 11.07
CA THR A 44 -5.69 -13.68 9.98
C THR A 44 -5.21 -12.22 9.91
N ARG A 45 -5.04 -11.68 8.70
CA ARG A 45 -4.70 -10.26 8.48
C ARG A 45 -5.62 -9.30 9.26
N GLN A 46 -6.91 -9.63 9.37
CA GLN A 46 -7.89 -8.86 10.15
C GLN A 46 -7.51 -8.70 11.62
N HIS A 47 -6.96 -9.74 12.26
CA HIS A 47 -6.48 -9.65 13.64
C HIS A 47 -5.28 -8.71 13.75
N LEU A 48 -4.35 -8.71 12.79
CA LEU A 48 -3.21 -7.78 12.78
C LEU A 48 -3.67 -6.32 12.67
N TYR A 49 -4.67 -6.04 11.81
CA TYR A 49 -5.28 -4.71 11.73
C TYR A 49 -5.98 -4.30 13.02
N GLN A 50 -6.73 -5.23 13.63
CA GLN A 50 -7.37 -5.00 14.91
C GLN A 50 -6.34 -4.71 16.02
N TRP A 51 -5.24 -5.46 16.06
CA TRP A 51 -4.17 -5.24 17.04
C TRP A 51 -3.46 -3.91 16.84
N ARG A 52 -3.18 -3.48 15.60
CA ARG A 52 -2.66 -2.14 15.33
C ARG A 52 -3.57 -1.06 15.91
N ARG A 53 -4.89 -1.19 15.73
CA ARG A 53 -5.87 -0.24 16.27
C ARG A 53 -5.91 -0.28 17.81
N GLU A 54 -5.93 -1.46 18.42
CA GLU A 54 -5.94 -1.64 19.88
C GLU A 54 -4.66 -1.10 20.53
N LEU A 55 -3.50 -1.38 19.95
CA LEU A 55 -2.20 -0.93 20.48
C LEU A 55 -1.99 0.58 20.28
N ARG A 56 -2.50 1.15 19.18
CA ARG A 56 -2.55 2.62 19.00
C ARG A 56 -3.42 3.30 20.06
N ALA A 57 -4.61 2.76 20.31
CA ALA A 57 -5.49 3.28 21.37
C ALA A 57 -4.85 3.21 22.76
N LYS A 58 -3.92 2.27 22.98
CA LYS A 58 -3.13 2.13 24.22
C LYS A 58 -1.83 2.93 24.22
N GLY A 59 -1.46 3.61 23.12
CA GLY A 59 -0.18 4.30 22.97
C GLY A 59 1.05 3.37 22.91
N LEU A 60 0.84 2.07 22.71
CA LEU A 60 1.90 1.05 22.69
C LEU A 60 2.45 0.77 21.29
N TRP A 61 1.71 1.18 20.25
CA TRP A 61 2.17 1.10 18.87
C TRP A 61 2.59 2.49 18.43
N PRO A 62 3.82 2.69 17.93
CA PRO A 62 4.20 3.98 17.35
C PRO A 62 3.19 4.32 16.26
N GLU A 63 2.70 5.57 16.26
CA GLU A 63 2.05 6.13 15.07
C GLU A 63 3.01 5.80 13.94
N GLN A 64 2.62 4.90 13.04
CA GLN A 64 3.51 4.49 11.96
C GLN A 64 3.96 5.77 11.32
N ALA A 65 5.26 6.08 11.46
CA ALA A 65 5.88 7.31 11.01
C ALA A 65 5.22 7.60 9.68
N SER A 66 4.35 8.60 9.73
CA SER A 66 3.31 8.85 8.73
C SER A 66 4.00 8.72 7.39
N GLN A 67 3.77 7.64 6.61
CA GLN A 67 4.62 7.22 5.49
C GLN A 67 5.23 8.45 4.84
N GLU A 68 6.41 8.81 5.31
CA GLU A 68 6.88 10.16 5.09
C GLU A 68 7.49 10.10 3.71
N PHE A 69 6.99 10.96 2.83
CA PHE A 69 7.61 11.12 1.53
C PHE A 69 9.01 11.65 1.78
N VAL A 70 9.96 10.74 1.87
CA VAL A 70 11.38 11.09 1.92
C VAL A 70 11.69 11.70 0.57
N ALA A 71 12.06 12.98 0.59
CA ALA A 71 12.55 13.66 -0.59
C ALA A 71 13.82 12.93 -1.05
N VAL A 72 13.73 12.20 -2.16
CA VAL A 72 14.89 11.60 -2.81
C VAL A 72 15.52 12.69 -3.66
N GLU A 73 16.76 13.06 -3.32
CA GLU A 73 17.54 13.96 -4.15
C GLU A 73 18.01 13.18 -5.38
N LEU A 74 17.43 13.52 -6.54
CA LEU A 74 17.87 12.97 -7.82
C LEU A 74 19.24 13.57 -8.13
N LEU A 75 20.30 12.86 -7.77
CA LEU A 75 21.64 13.18 -8.26
C LEU A 75 21.56 13.20 -9.79
N PRO A 76 21.97 14.29 -10.45
CA PRO A 76 21.98 14.34 -11.89
C PRO A 76 22.84 13.16 -12.36
N ALA A 77 22.23 12.26 -13.12
CA ALA A 77 22.97 11.24 -13.82
C ALA A 77 24.04 11.99 -14.63
N CYS A 78 25.32 11.83 -14.27
CA CYS A 78 26.42 12.38 -15.04
C CYS A 78 26.40 11.68 -16.40
N ARG A 79 25.65 12.27 -17.33
CA ARG A 79 25.78 12.07 -18.76
C ARG A 79 26.29 13.40 -19.27
N ASP A 80 27.43 13.35 -19.93
CA ASP A 80 28.14 14.49 -20.49
C ASP A 80 27.17 15.49 -21.11
N GLY A 81 27.17 16.71 -20.55
CA GLY A 81 26.64 17.94 -21.15
C GLY A 81 25.24 17.86 -21.74
N GLU A 82 24.21 17.94 -20.91
CA GLU A 82 23.01 18.77 -21.11
C GLU A 82 22.27 18.82 -19.76
N PRO A 83 21.82 19.99 -19.26
CA PRO A 83 20.99 20.05 -18.07
C PRO A 83 19.67 19.33 -18.35
N PHE A 84 19.49 18.15 -17.75
CA PHE A 84 18.24 17.41 -17.81
C PHE A 84 17.19 18.20 -17.01
N ASP A 85 16.28 18.87 -17.70
CA ASP A 85 15.21 19.63 -17.07
C ASP A 85 14.20 18.65 -16.44
N ILE A 86 14.42 18.31 -15.16
CA ILE A 86 13.60 17.37 -14.39
C ILE A 86 12.14 17.88 -14.24
N ARG A 87 11.86 19.11 -14.69
CA ARG A 87 10.51 19.72 -14.65
C ARG A 87 9.61 19.33 -15.80
N GLU A 88 10.10 18.65 -16.85
CA GLU A 88 9.33 18.49 -18.10
C GLU A 88 8.52 17.19 -18.25
N SER A 89 8.53 16.27 -17.27
CA SER A 89 7.82 14.97 -17.45
C SER A 89 6.49 14.83 -16.71
N ALA A 90 6.11 15.78 -15.85
CA ALA A 90 4.80 15.76 -15.21
C ALA A 90 3.78 16.52 -16.07
N SER A 91 3.48 16.01 -17.27
CA SER A 91 2.32 16.52 -18.01
C SER A 91 1.07 16.33 -17.13
N PRO A 92 0.28 17.39 -16.85
CA PRO A 92 -0.93 17.25 -16.06
C PRO A 92 -1.87 16.27 -16.76
N GLN A 93 -2.17 15.17 -16.07
CA GLN A 93 -3.00 14.10 -16.57
C GLN A 93 -4.28 14.03 -15.75
N ILE A 94 -5.40 14.01 -16.45
CA ILE A 94 -6.75 13.95 -15.91
C ILE A 94 -7.22 12.50 -16.03
N THR A 95 -7.75 11.95 -14.93
CA THR A 95 -8.43 10.65 -14.93
C THR A 95 -9.93 10.88 -14.80
N VAL A 96 -10.69 10.40 -15.79
CA VAL A 96 -12.15 10.43 -15.80
C VAL A 96 -12.67 9.04 -15.50
N VAL A 97 -13.42 8.89 -14.40
CA VAL A 97 -14.06 7.63 -14.01
C VAL A 97 -15.50 7.63 -14.50
N LEU A 98 -15.86 6.63 -15.30
CA LEU A 98 -17.20 6.48 -15.88
C LEU A 98 -18.10 5.64 -14.97
N ARG A 99 -19.42 5.76 -15.16
CA ARG A 99 -20.42 5.03 -14.36
C ARG A 99 -20.36 3.51 -14.51
N ASN A 100 -19.80 3.02 -15.61
CA ASN A 100 -19.57 1.60 -15.86
C ASN A 100 -18.27 1.06 -15.21
N GLY A 101 -17.58 1.87 -14.40
CA GLY A 101 -16.36 1.49 -13.71
C GLY A 101 -15.10 1.52 -14.58
N ARG A 102 -15.18 2.03 -15.82
CA ARG A 102 -14.03 2.22 -16.69
C ARG A 102 -13.38 3.56 -16.43
N GLU A 103 -12.08 3.64 -16.68
CA GLU A 103 -11.29 4.85 -16.46
C GLU A 103 -10.67 5.31 -17.78
N LEU A 104 -10.76 6.61 -18.06
CA LEU A 104 -10.07 7.28 -19.15
C LEU A 104 -8.99 8.18 -18.58
N ARG A 105 -7.74 7.93 -18.95
CA ARG A 105 -6.60 8.75 -18.54
C ARG A 105 -6.13 9.60 -19.74
N CYS A 106 -6.34 10.91 -19.69
CA CYS A 106 -6.01 11.83 -20.78
C CYS A 106 -5.17 13.01 -20.29
N ARG A 107 -4.41 13.66 -21.18
CA ARG A 107 -3.72 14.91 -20.85
C ARG A 107 -4.73 16.05 -20.71
N GLU A 108 -4.38 17.11 -19.98
CA GLU A 108 -5.19 18.34 -19.92
C GLU A 108 -5.40 18.99 -21.30
N THR A 109 -4.43 18.85 -22.22
CA THR A 109 -4.47 19.46 -23.56
C THR A 109 -5.27 18.67 -24.59
N ILE A 110 -6.08 17.69 -24.18
CA ILE A 110 -6.90 16.90 -25.11
C ILE A 110 -8.04 17.75 -25.68
N GLU A 111 -8.25 17.67 -26.99
CA GLU A 111 -9.36 18.37 -27.64
C GLU A 111 -10.72 17.82 -27.17
N ASP A 112 -11.68 18.71 -26.92
CA ASP A 112 -13.04 18.37 -26.46
C ASP A 112 -13.73 17.32 -27.35
N THR A 113 -13.62 17.47 -28.67
CA THR A 113 -14.19 16.53 -29.64
C THR A 113 -13.64 15.11 -29.45
N ALA A 114 -12.33 15.00 -29.21
CA ALA A 114 -11.64 13.74 -29.01
C ALA A 114 -12.01 13.13 -27.64
N LEU A 115 -12.05 13.94 -26.60
CA LEU A 115 -12.48 13.52 -25.25
C LEU A 115 -13.91 12.98 -25.27
N SER A 116 -14.85 13.72 -25.86
CA SER A 116 -16.25 13.34 -26.00
C SER A 116 -16.46 12.06 -26.82
N ARG A 117 -15.60 11.80 -27.81
CA ARG A 117 -15.64 10.55 -28.59
C ARG A 117 -15.13 9.37 -27.77
N LEU A 118 -14.04 9.55 -27.03
CA LEU A 118 -13.47 8.50 -26.17
C LEU A 118 -14.42 8.13 -25.02
N LEU A 119 -15.03 9.13 -24.37
CA LEU A 119 -16.03 8.89 -23.32
C LEU A 119 -17.22 8.09 -23.86
N ARG A 120 -17.81 8.50 -24.99
CA ARG A 120 -18.94 7.77 -25.61
C ARG A 120 -18.58 6.34 -26.00
N LEU A 121 -17.39 6.11 -26.56
CA LEU A 121 -16.93 4.76 -26.92
C LEU A 121 -16.72 3.88 -25.68
N LEU A 122 -16.21 4.46 -24.59
CA LEU A 122 -16.01 3.73 -23.33
C LEU A 122 -17.31 3.49 -22.58
N GLU A 123 -18.32 4.36 -22.69
CA GLU A 123 -19.65 4.16 -22.09
C GLU A 123 -20.54 3.17 -22.85
N ALA A 124 -20.43 3.13 -24.18
CA ALA A 124 -21.24 2.25 -25.04
C ALA A 124 -20.73 0.80 -25.12
N SER A 125 -19.60 0.50 -24.49
CA SER A 125 -18.96 -0.82 -24.46
C SER A 125 -18.89 -1.36 -23.04
#